data_AF-A0A9P6WAQ2-F1
#
_entry.id   AF-A0A9P6WAQ2-F1
#
_cell.length_a   1.000
_cell.length_b   1.000
_cell.length_c   1.000
_cell.angle_alpha   90.00
_cell.angle_beta   90.00
_cell.angle_gamma   90.00
#
_symmetry.space_group_name_H-M   'P 1'
#
loop_
_entity.id
_entity.type
_entity.pdbx_description
1 polymer ?
#
loop_
_entity_poly.entity_id
_entity_poly.type
_entity_poly.pdbx_seq_one_letter_code
_entity_poly.pdbx_strand_id
1 'polypeptide(L)'
;MAAGDLNLLKSWNPKLMKNRKKVWETEQELLKEEQKFKERQKELEKESEENELINGNKNRKKSGLEWMYDDKYNKEDENQDYLLGKKKLDANLIKKQTDEQTKDQKTTQNASVAKPKFDYSNDDPMSKFNKMAKMNKKKNKIFKKKNNKTVTKKTIPGKSFDY
;
A
#
# COMPACT_ATOMS: atom_id res chain seq x y z
N MET A 1 -37.64 -43.20 -31.74
CA MET A 1 -37.97 -42.50 -30.47
C MET A 1 -36.74 -41.76 -29.97
N ALA A 2 -36.65 -40.45 -30.22
CA ALA A 2 -35.69 -39.58 -29.55
C ALA A 2 -36.23 -38.15 -29.55
N ALA A 3 -37.40 -37.96 -28.93
CA ALA A 3 -37.97 -36.63 -28.70
C ALA A 3 -37.33 -36.06 -27.43
N GLY A 4 -36.09 -35.60 -27.53
CA GLY A 4 -35.45 -34.79 -26.50
C GLY A 4 -35.98 -33.35 -26.54
N ASP A 5 -36.06 -32.68 -25.39
CA ASP A 5 -36.44 -31.27 -25.31
C ASP A 5 -35.50 -30.42 -26.18
N LEU A 6 -36.03 -29.83 -27.25
CA LEU A 6 -35.31 -28.99 -28.21
C LEU A 6 -34.57 -27.84 -27.52
N ASN A 7 -35.07 -27.37 -26.38
CA ASN A 7 -34.45 -26.28 -25.63
C ASN A 7 -33.11 -26.68 -25.02
N LEU A 8 -32.85 -27.96 -24.78
CA LEU A 8 -31.54 -28.43 -24.27
C LEU A 8 -30.44 -28.30 -25.32
N LEU A 9 -30.78 -28.15 -26.60
CA LEU A 9 -29.84 -27.88 -27.69
C LEU A 9 -29.54 -26.38 -27.84
N LYS A 10 -30.24 -25.51 -27.10
CA LYS A 10 -30.07 -24.06 -27.20
C LYS A 10 -29.08 -23.56 -26.14
N SER A 11 -28.12 -22.77 -26.59
CA SER A 11 -27.03 -22.23 -25.75
C SER A 11 -27.51 -21.24 -24.69
N TRP A 12 -28.64 -20.59 -24.88
CA TRP A 12 -29.21 -19.61 -23.94
C TRP A 12 -30.02 -20.27 -22.81
N ASN A 13 -30.33 -21.57 -22.89
CA ASN A 13 -31.17 -22.24 -21.90
C ASN A 13 -30.47 -22.30 -20.53
N PRO A 14 -31.04 -21.72 -19.46
CA PRO A 14 -30.41 -21.71 -18.13
C PRO A 14 -30.32 -23.11 -17.50
N LYS A 15 -31.19 -24.05 -17.92
CA LYS A 15 -31.20 -25.42 -17.41
C LYS A 15 -30.00 -26.24 -17.89
N LEU A 16 -29.32 -25.81 -18.96
CA LEU A 16 -28.14 -26.48 -19.48
C LEU A 16 -27.02 -26.50 -18.42
N MET A 17 -26.42 -27.68 -18.19
CA MET A 17 -25.37 -27.86 -17.17
C MET A 17 -24.21 -26.87 -17.32
N LYS A 18 -23.84 -26.52 -18.56
CA LYS A 18 -22.80 -25.53 -18.86
C LYS A 18 -23.15 -24.14 -18.31
N ASN A 19 -24.40 -23.72 -18.43
CA ASN A 19 -24.85 -22.41 -17.98
C ASN A 19 -25.02 -22.38 -16.46
N ARG A 20 -25.58 -23.45 -15.88
CA ARG A 20 -25.62 -23.61 -14.42
C ARG A 20 -24.22 -23.53 -13.80
N LYS A 21 -23.22 -24.15 -14.45
CA LYS A 21 -21.83 -24.07 -14.01
C LYS A 21 -21.30 -22.64 -14.04
N LYS A 22 -21.54 -21.89 -15.13
CA LYS A 22 -21.13 -20.48 -15.22
C LYS A 22 -21.77 -19.62 -14.12
N VAL A 23 -23.08 -19.79 -13.89
CA VAL A 23 -23.81 -19.08 -12.83
C VAL A 23 -23.19 -19.41 -11.46
N TRP A 24 -22.95 -20.70 -11.20
CA TRP A 24 -22.31 -21.12 -9.96
C TRP A 24 -20.90 -20.55 -9.78
N GLU A 25 -20.08 -20.52 -10.83
CA GLU A 25 -18.74 -19.90 -10.79
C GLU A 25 -18.84 -18.41 -10.43
N THR A 26 -19.75 -17.67 -11.06
CA THR A 26 -19.96 -16.24 -10.76
C THR A 26 -20.49 -16.00 -9.35
N GLU A 27 -21.41 -16.84 -8.85
CA GLU A 27 -21.92 -16.76 -7.48
C GLU A 27 -20.82 -17.05 -6.45
N GLN A 28 -19.95 -18.02 -6.73
CA GLN A 28 -18.81 -18.35 -5.88
C GLN A 28 -17.77 -17.22 -5.85
N GLU A 29 -17.53 -16.55 -6.98
CA GLU A 29 -16.66 -15.38 -7.03
C GLU A 29 -17.23 -14.22 -6.21
N LEU A 30 -18.52 -13.91 -6.37
CA LEU A 30 -19.22 -12.88 -5.60
C LEU A 30 -19.16 -13.17 -4.09
N LEU A 31 -19.39 -14.42 -3.68
CA LEU A 31 -19.34 -14.82 -2.27
C LEU A 31 -17.92 -14.66 -1.68
N LYS A 32 -16.87 -14.93 -2.48
CA LYS A 32 -15.47 -14.68 -2.08
C LYS A 32 -15.18 -13.18 -1.94
N GLU A 33 -15.70 -12.35 -2.84
CA GLU A 33 -15.55 -10.90 -2.76
C GLU A 33 -16.26 -10.34 -1.54
N GLU A 34 -17.49 -10.80 -1.28
CA GLU A 34 -18.26 -10.43 -0.09
C GLU A 34 -17.53 -10.83 1.20
N GLN A 35 -16.94 -12.03 1.24
CA GLN A 35 -16.14 -12.48 2.38
C GLN A 35 -14.92 -11.57 2.63
N LYS A 36 -14.17 -11.22 1.57
CA LYS A 36 -13.03 -10.29 1.68
C LYS A 36 -13.47 -8.90 2.13
N PHE A 37 -14.63 -8.44 1.66
CA PHE A 37 -15.19 -7.16 2.07
C PHE A 37 -15.57 -7.18 3.56
N LYS A 38 -16.24 -8.26 4.02
CA LYS A 38 -16.58 -8.46 5.43
C LYS A 38 -15.35 -8.52 6.33
N GLU A 39 -14.29 -9.18 5.88
CA GLU A 39 -13.01 -9.21 6.60
C GLU A 39 -12.45 -7.79 6.77
N ARG A 40 -12.39 -7.00 5.69
CA ARG A 40 -11.96 -5.58 5.75
C ARG A 40 -12.84 -4.74 6.67
N GLN A 41 -14.17 -4.90 6.61
CA GLN A 41 -15.09 -4.18 7.49
C GLN A 41 -14.81 -4.49 8.97
N LYS A 42 -14.54 -5.75 9.27
CA LYS A 42 -14.17 -6.18 10.62
C LYS A 42 -12.83 -5.62 11.08
N GLU A 43 -11.86 -5.45 10.17
CA GLU A 43 -10.58 -4.79 10.48
C GLU A 43 -10.81 -3.31 10.81
N LEU A 44 -11.59 -2.59 9.99
CA LEU A 44 -11.96 -1.20 10.23
C LEU A 44 -12.71 -1.01 11.55
N GLU A 45 -13.65 -1.91 11.87
CA GLU A 45 -14.41 -1.85 13.12
C GLU A 45 -13.50 -2.05 14.34
N LYS A 46 -12.55 -2.99 14.26
CA LYS A 46 -11.55 -3.19 15.31
C LYS A 46 -10.62 -2.00 15.47
N GLU A 47 -10.18 -1.40 14.36
CA GLU A 47 -9.39 -0.16 14.40
C GLU A 47 -10.20 0.97 15.02
N SER A 48 -11.50 1.07 14.70
CA SER A 48 -12.40 2.06 15.30
C SER A 48 -12.57 1.85 16.79
N GLU A 49 -12.80 0.61 17.24
CA GLU A 49 -12.94 0.25 18.65
C GLU A 49 -11.65 0.51 19.43
N GLU A 50 -10.49 0.12 18.88
CA GLU A 50 -9.18 0.43 19.46
C GLU A 50 -8.96 1.93 19.56
N ASN A 51 -9.25 2.68 18.50
CA ASN A 51 -9.15 4.13 18.49
C ASN A 51 -10.10 4.78 19.51
N GLU A 52 -11.32 4.27 19.68
CA GLU A 52 -12.27 4.78 20.67
C GLU A 52 -11.76 4.54 22.09
N LEU A 53 -11.25 3.35 22.39
CA LEU A 53 -10.64 3.02 23.69
C LEU A 53 -9.40 3.90 23.97
N ILE A 54 -8.56 4.13 22.95
CA ILE A 54 -7.39 5.02 23.05
C ILE A 54 -7.83 6.48 23.25
N ASN A 55 -8.83 6.95 22.50
CA ASN A 55 -9.31 8.33 22.56
C ASN A 55 -10.13 8.63 23.83
N GLY A 56 -10.78 7.61 24.42
CA GLY A 56 -11.46 7.72 25.71
C GLY A 56 -10.50 7.99 26.87
N ASN A 57 -9.26 7.49 26.77
CA ASN A 57 -8.16 7.88 27.66
C ASN A 57 -7.51 9.16 27.12
N LYS A 58 -7.90 10.31 27.68
CA LYS A 58 -7.50 11.70 27.34
C LYS A 58 -5.99 12.02 27.28
N ASN A 59 -5.11 11.03 27.32
CA ASN A 59 -3.68 11.19 27.02
C ASN A 59 -3.42 10.73 25.59
N ARG A 60 -3.83 11.57 24.63
CA ARG A 60 -3.41 11.46 23.23
C ARG A 60 -1.90 11.25 23.22
N LYS A 61 -1.44 10.06 22.86
CA LYS A 61 -0.07 9.87 22.37
C LYS A 61 -0.02 10.63 21.06
N LYS A 62 0.24 11.93 21.13
CA LYS A 62 0.42 12.82 19.98
C LYS A 62 1.54 12.21 19.15
N SER A 63 1.20 11.40 18.15
CA SER A 63 2.11 11.18 17.04
C SER A 63 2.39 12.58 16.54
N GLY A 64 3.65 13.04 16.60
CA GLY A 64 4.03 14.42 16.22
C GLY A 64 3.76 14.77 14.75
N LEU A 65 2.94 13.97 14.07
CA LEU A 65 2.39 14.13 12.73
C LEU A 65 0.95 14.68 12.75
N GLU A 66 0.40 15.05 13.92
CA GLU A 66 -0.92 15.71 14.01
C GLU A 66 -0.98 16.99 13.14
N TRP A 67 0.11 17.75 13.05
CA TRP A 67 0.21 18.92 12.16
C TRP A 67 0.12 18.60 10.67
N MET A 68 0.43 17.36 10.28
CA MET A 68 0.45 16.92 8.88
C MET A 68 -0.90 16.33 8.44
N TYR A 69 -1.64 15.72 9.37
CA TYR A 69 -2.94 15.10 9.10
C TYR A 69 -4.13 15.95 9.55
N ASP A 70 -3.90 17.09 10.20
CA ASP A 70 -4.96 18.06 10.46
C ASP A 70 -5.34 18.76 9.16
N ASP A 71 -6.44 18.31 8.56
CA ASP A 71 -7.00 18.78 7.29
C ASP A 71 -7.30 20.30 7.29
N LYS A 72 -7.34 20.91 8.47
CA LYS A 72 -7.51 22.35 8.68
C LYS A 72 -6.33 23.17 8.17
N TYR A 73 -5.14 22.59 8.05
CA TYR A 73 -3.94 23.25 7.53
C TYR A 73 -3.73 23.03 6.03
N ASN A 74 -4.42 22.04 5.42
CA ASN A 74 -4.47 21.87 3.96
C ASN A 74 -5.46 22.85 3.32
N LYS A 75 -5.26 24.14 3.57
CA LYS A 75 -5.94 25.23 2.87
C LYS A 75 -5.34 25.43 1.48
N GLU A 76 -5.20 24.36 0.69
CA GLU A 76 -4.69 24.44 -0.67
C GLU A 76 -5.51 25.41 -1.51
N ASP A 77 -6.84 25.42 -1.32
CA ASP A 77 -7.75 26.36 -2.00
C ASP A 77 -7.48 27.82 -1.63
N GLU A 78 -7.26 28.13 -0.34
CA GLU A 78 -6.98 29.51 0.06
C GLU A 78 -5.61 29.97 -0.45
N ASN A 79 -4.60 29.08 -0.40
CA ASN A 79 -3.26 29.37 -0.93
C ASN A 79 -3.29 29.60 -2.45
N GLN A 80 -4.09 28.82 -3.19
CA GLN A 80 -4.30 29.02 -4.63
C GLN A 80 -5.04 30.32 -4.93
N ASP A 81 -6.01 30.72 -4.10
CA ASP A 81 -6.74 31.98 -4.26
C ASP A 81 -5.85 33.23 -4.07
N TYR A 82 -4.87 33.18 -3.15
CA TYR A 82 -3.87 34.23 -3.01
C TYR A 82 -2.91 34.26 -4.20
N LEU A 83 -2.52 33.10 -4.72
CA LEU A 83 -1.61 33.00 -5.86
C LEU A 83 -2.26 33.46 -7.18
N LEU A 84 -3.57 33.23 -7.32
CA LEU A 84 -4.40 33.66 -8.45
C LEU A 84 -4.94 35.10 -8.29
N GLY A 85 -4.60 35.78 -7.19
CA GLY A 85 -4.99 37.17 -6.93
C GLY A 85 -6.49 37.37 -6.65
N LYS A 86 -7.24 36.29 -6.39
CA LYS A 86 -8.68 36.37 -6.05
C LYS A 86 -8.90 36.89 -4.64
N LYS A 87 -7.96 36.65 -3.73
CA LYS A 87 -7.96 37.18 -2.36
C LYS A 87 -6.86 38.22 -2.16
N LYS A 88 -7.21 39.34 -1.51
CA LYS A 88 -6.27 40.41 -1.15
C LYS A 88 -5.41 39.96 0.03
N LEU A 89 -4.10 40.19 -0.06
CA LEU A 89 -3.17 39.97 1.05
C LEU A 89 -3.37 41.05 2.11
N ASP A 90 -3.54 40.65 3.37
CA ASP A 90 -3.66 41.59 4.48
C ASP A 90 -2.33 42.31 4.72
N ALA A 91 -2.36 43.65 4.72
CA ALA A 91 -1.18 44.50 4.90
C ALA A 91 -0.43 44.26 6.23
N ASN A 92 -1.11 43.69 7.23
CA ASN A 92 -0.53 43.34 8.52
C ASN A 92 0.35 42.06 8.44
N LEU A 93 0.06 41.15 7.51
CA LEU A 93 0.85 39.94 7.29
C LEU A 93 2.20 40.28 6.63
N ILE A 94 2.17 41.20 5.66
CA ILE A 94 3.36 41.66 4.93
C ILE A 94 4.35 42.37 5.87
N LYS A 95 3.85 43.22 6.77
CA LYS A 95 4.68 43.93 7.76
C LYS A 95 5.36 43.00 8.78
N LYS A 96 4.72 41.89 9.13
CA LYS A 96 5.29 40.93 10.09
C LYS A 96 6.49 40.16 9.51
N GLN A 97 6.47 39.83 8.22
CA GLN A 97 7.61 39.17 7.55
C GLN A 97 8.85 40.05 7.46
N THR A 98 8.69 41.37 7.30
CA THR A 98 9.84 42.29 7.25
C THR A 98 10.55 42.42 8.60
N ASP A 99 9.81 42.31 9.71
CA ASP A 99 10.39 42.42 11.05
C ASP A 99 11.14 41.13 11.48
N GLU A 100 10.71 39.95 11.03
CA GLU A 100 11.38 38.68 11.35
C GLU A 100 12.71 38.49 10.59
N GLN A 101 12.82 38.96 9.34
CA GLN A 101 14.07 38.87 8.57
C GLN A 101 15.23 39.70 9.14
N THR A 102 14.95 40.68 9.99
CA THR A 102 16.00 41.53 10.60
C THR A 102 16.63 40.94 11.87
N LYS A 103 16.06 39.88 12.46
CA LYS A 103 16.56 39.28 13.71
C LYS A 103 17.53 38.10 13.51
N ASP A 104 17.54 37.48 12.34
CA ASP A 104 18.29 36.22 12.12
C ASP A 104 19.74 36.40 11.60
N GLN A 105 20.23 37.63 11.44
CA GLN A 105 21.58 37.89 10.91
C GLN A 105 22.69 38.09 11.95
N LYS A 106 22.46 37.80 13.24
CA LYS A 106 23.52 37.80 14.26
C LYS A 106 23.60 36.45 14.95
N THR A 107 24.49 35.58 14.46
CA THR A 107 25.53 34.84 15.23
C THR A 107 26.11 33.72 14.37
N THR A 108 27.18 34.02 13.64
CA THR A 108 28.09 33.02 13.07
C THR A 108 29.36 32.96 13.92
N GLN A 109 29.39 32.13 14.97
CA GLN A 109 30.64 31.71 15.62
C GLN A 109 30.56 30.25 16.10
N ASN A 110 31.24 29.39 15.31
CA ASN A 110 31.87 28.10 15.61
C ASN A 110 31.68 27.45 16.99
N ALA A 111 31.05 26.28 17.00
CA ALA A 111 31.37 25.17 17.91
C ALA A 111 31.07 23.83 17.20
N SER A 112 32.10 23.14 16.72
CA SER A 112 31.98 21.79 16.15
C SER A 112 31.81 20.76 17.25
N VAL A 113 30.62 20.68 17.83
CA VAL A 113 30.18 19.51 18.61
C VAL A 113 29.66 18.49 17.61
N ALA A 114 30.40 17.38 17.45
CA ALA A 114 29.96 16.24 16.65
C ALA A 114 28.69 15.65 17.26
N LYS A 115 27.52 16.09 16.78
CA LYS A 115 26.25 15.45 17.12
C LYS A 115 26.28 14.02 16.56
N PRO A 116 25.87 12.99 17.33
CA PRO A 116 25.70 11.66 16.77
C PRO A 116 24.71 11.76 15.60
N LYS A 117 25.14 11.29 14.42
CA LYS A 117 24.26 11.25 13.25
C LYS A 117 23.15 10.23 13.55
N PHE A 118 21.98 10.72 13.94
CA PHE A 118 20.80 9.88 14.07
C PHE A 118 20.40 9.43 12.66
N ASP A 119 20.39 8.12 12.43
CA ASP A 119 20.10 7.54 11.13
C ASP A 119 18.58 7.38 10.96
N TYR A 120 17.95 8.40 10.38
CA TYR A 120 16.52 8.41 10.03
C TYR A 120 16.17 7.45 8.89
N SER A 121 17.14 6.70 8.32
CA SER A 121 16.85 5.78 7.22
C SER A 121 15.92 4.63 7.59
N ASN A 122 15.69 4.35 8.88
CA ASN A 122 14.68 3.42 9.35
C ASN A 122 13.29 4.04 9.55
N ASP A 123 13.21 5.37 9.68
CA ASP A 123 11.96 6.11 9.91
C ASP A 123 11.29 6.56 8.59
N ASP A 124 12.02 6.54 7.48
CA ASP A 124 11.46 6.80 6.15
C ASP A 124 10.51 5.66 5.70
N PRO A 125 9.23 5.91 5.41
CA PRO A 125 8.29 4.90 4.93
C PRO A 125 8.79 4.18 3.66
N MET A 126 9.55 4.85 2.80
CA MET A 126 10.14 4.27 1.58
C MET A 126 11.22 3.23 1.90
N SER A 127 11.86 3.31 3.06
CA SER A 127 12.89 2.35 3.51
C SER A 127 12.33 0.94 3.67
N LYS A 128 11.09 0.80 4.16
CA LYS A 128 10.39 -0.48 4.35
C LYS A 128 10.12 -1.15 3.01
N PHE A 129 9.64 -0.39 2.03
CA PHE A 129 9.44 -0.88 0.66
C PHE A 129 10.76 -1.31 0.01
N ASN A 130 11.82 -0.51 0.16
CA ASN A 130 13.14 -0.84 -0.34
C ASN A 130 13.72 -2.11 0.32
N LYS A 131 13.51 -2.31 1.62
CA LYS A 131 13.92 -3.51 2.37
C LYS A 131 13.14 -4.75 1.91
N MET A 132 11.82 -4.64 1.74
CA MET A 132 10.96 -5.70 1.21
C MET A 132 11.34 -6.08 -0.22
N ALA A 133 11.57 -5.10 -1.09
CA ALA A 133 12.01 -5.33 -2.46
C ALA A 133 13.38 -6.04 -2.52
N LYS A 134 14.32 -5.67 -1.65
CA LYS A 134 15.62 -6.35 -1.49
C LYS A 134 15.44 -7.80 -1.01
N MET A 135 14.55 -8.06 -0.06
CA MET A 135 14.23 -9.41 0.42
C MET A 135 13.60 -10.28 -0.69
N ASN A 136 12.64 -9.74 -1.45
CA ASN A 136 12.00 -10.46 -2.55
C ASN A 136 12.99 -10.79 -3.68
N LYS A 137 13.90 -9.86 -4.02
CA LYS A 137 15.01 -10.12 -4.96
C LYS A 137 15.91 -11.26 -4.46
N LYS A 138 16.22 -11.33 -3.16
CA LYS A 138 17.01 -12.43 -2.57
C LYS A 138 16.26 -13.77 -2.64
N LYS A 139 14.97 -13.80 -2.26
CA LYS A 139 14.12 -15.01 -2.35
C LYS A 139 14.05 -15.54 -3.78
N ASN A 140 13.86 -14.66 -4.77
CA ASN A 140 13.81 -15.05 -6.19
C ASN A 140 15.16 -15.60 -6.69
N LYS A 141 16.30 -15.04 -6.25
CA LYS A 141 17.63 -15.60 -6.56
C LYS A 141 17.83 -16.99 -5.95
N ILE A 142 17.39 -17.20 -4.71
CA ILE A 142 17.48 -18.50 -4.01
C ILE A 142 16.60 -19.54 -4.73
N PHE A 143 15.39 -19.16 -5.13
CA PHE A 143 14.49 -20.03 -5.90
C PHE A 143 15.09 -20.43 -7.25
N LYS A 144 15.63 -19.47 -8.02
CA LYS A 144 16.34 -19.76 -9.29
C LYS A 144 17.56 -20.68 -9.10
N LYS A 145 18.33 -20.52 -8.02
CA LYS A 145 19.50 -21.35 -7.73
C LYS A 145 19.13 -22.79 -7.36
N LYS A 146 17.96 -23.02 -6.73
CA LYS A 146 17.47 -24.37 -6.42
C LYS A 146 17.05 -25.13 -7.67
N ASN A 147 16.38 -24.46 -8.61
CA ASN A 147 15.88 -25.10 -9.85
C ASN A 147 17.00 -25.48 -10.83
N ASN A 148 18.16 -24.82 -10.76
CA ASN A 148 19.30 -25.13 -11.63
C ASN A 148 20.21 -26.24 -11.08
N LYS A 149 20.03 -26.70 -9.83
CA LYS A 149 20.84 -27.76 -9.21
C LYS A 149 20.32 -29.18 -9.48
N THR A 150 19.12 -29.34 -10.05
CA THR A 150 18.48 -30.64 -10.27
C THR A 150 18.74 -31.25 -11.66
N VAL A 151 19.63 -30.65 -12.47
CA VAL A 151 20.00 -31.17 -13.80
C VAL A 151 21.49 -31.54 -13.83
N THR A 152 21.90 -32.49 -12.98
CA THR A 152 23.11 -33.28 -13.25
C THR A 152 22.66 -34.63 -13.82
N LYS A 153 22.83 -34.77 -15.15
CA LYS A 153 22.50 -35.98 -15.91
C LYS A 153 23.30 -37.16 -15.36
N LYS A 154 22.63 -38.18 -14.82
CA LYS A 154 23.23 -39.50 -14.56
C LYS A 154 23.53 -40.14 -15.92
N THR A 155 24.79 -40.22 -16.31
CA THR A 155 25.25 -41.04 -17.42
C THR A 155 25.16 -42.52 -17.01
N ILE A 156 24.40 -43.30 -17.77
CA ILE A 156 24.26 -44.75 -17.58
C ILE A 156 25.38 -45.42 -18.40
N PRO A 157 26.22 -46.30 -17.82
CA PRO A 157 27.23 -47.00 -18.62
C PRO A 157 26.55 -48.08 -19.49
N GLY A 158 26.89 -48.09 -20.78
CA GLY A 158 26.31 -48.95 -21.80
C GLY A 158 26.55 -50.44 -21.52
N LYS A 159 25.49 -51.23 -21.68
CA LYS A 159 25.56 -52.69 -21.82
C LYS A 159 25.80 -53.00 -23.30
N SER A 160 26.93 -53.65 -23.60
CA SER A 160 27.18 -54.30 -24.88
C SER A 160 26.16 -55.42 -25.10
N PHE A 161 25.66 -55.51 -26.33
CA PHE A 161 24.72 -56.55 -26.76
C PHE A 161 25.46 -57.36 -27.81
N ASP A 162 25.91 -58.55 -27.41
CA ASP A 162 26.47 -59.54 -28.32
C ASP A 162 25.30 -60.39 -28.87
N TYR A 163 25.26 -60.55 -30.19
CA TYR A 163 24.50 -61.58 -30.91
C TYR A 163 25.39 -62.15 -32.02
#